data_AF-A0A1T4ZPK2-F1
#
_entry.id   AF-A0A1T4ZPK2-F1
#
_cell.length_a   1.000
_cell.length_b   1.000
_cell.length_c   1.000
_cell.angle_alpha   90.00
_cell.angle_beta   90.00
_cell.angle_gamma   90.00
#
_symmetry.space_group_name_H-M   'P 1'
#
loop_
_entity.id
_entity.type
_entity.pdbx_description
1 polymer ?
#
loop_
_entity_poly.entity_id
_entity_poly.type
_entity_poly.pdbx_seq_one_letter_code
_entity_poly.pdbx_strand_id
1 'polypeptide(L)'
;MSINYLDYCQYLLSSQINYTLTNFADHIQEFSHDTINRYLNSEDLTSELLWEKVRSGLENHLYDPDGDGKTKLDHVADMLNDAIFKKKILFSQVLMDSWYAAQKLMSLIDNWGKIYYVPLKKNRLVDDTGGQNKYQPIEQLTWSELEQEQGKLIKINKFPRDKKVKLFRVTVSANRTEYIATNDLIQFMN
;
A
#
# COMPACT_ATOMS: atom_id res chain seq x y z
N MET A 1 -9.39 -1.89 38.68
CA MET A 1 -9.46 -2.43 37.30
C MET A 1 -8.31 -1.83 36.53
N SER A 2 -7.61 -2.59 35.69
CA SER A 2 -6.47 -2.10 34.88
C SER A 2 -6.83 -2.22 33.41
N ILE A 3 -6.39 -1.25 32.61
CA ILE A 3 -6.54 -1.29 31.15
C ILE A 3 -5.79 -2.51 30.61
N ASN A 4 -6.41 -3.27 29.71
CA ASN A 4 -5.77 -4.37 29.01
C ASN A 4 -5.38 -3.93 27.59
N TYR A 5 -4.28 -4.48 27.06
CA TYR A 5 -3.86 -4.34 25.67
C TYR A 5 -4.99 -4.64 24.68
N LEU A 6 -5.85 -5.62 24.99
CA LEU A 6 -6.95 -5.99 24.11
C LEU A 6 -7.93 -4.83 23.89
N ASP A 7 -8.27 -4.07 24.92
CA ASP A 7 -9.22 -2.96 24.84
C ASP A 7 -8.65 -1.82 23.98
N TYR A 8 -7.36 -1.53 24.14
CA TYR A 8 -6.67 -0.52 23.34
C TYR A 8 -6.49 -0.97 21.88
N CYS A 9 -6.13 -2.23 21.64
CA CYS A 9 -6.06 -2.78 20.28
C CYS A 9 -7.42 -2.75 19.57
N GLN A 10 -8.49 -3.14 20.27
CA GLN A 10 -9.85 -3.08 19.72
C GLN A 10 -10.28 -1.65 19.40
N TYR A 11 -9.95 -0.70 20.28
CA TYR A 11 -10.14 0.72 20.01
C TYR A 11 -9.43 1.12 18.71
N LEU A 12 -8.11 0.89 18.60
CA LEU A 12 -7.34 1.25 17.39
C LEU A 12 -7.90 0.63 16.10
N LEU A 13 -8.41 -0.61 16.17
CA LEU A 13 -9.04 -1.28 15.02
C LEU A 13 -10.38 -0.65 14.62
N SER A 14 -11.14 -0.15 15.60
CA SER A 14 -12.46 0.46 15.40
C SER A 14 -12.40 1.95 15.09
N SER A 15 -11.40 2.67 15.59
CA SER A 15 -11.25 4.13 15.48
C SER A 15 -10.33 4.49 14.30
N GLN A 16 -10.89 4.55 13.10
CA GLN A 16 -10.12 4.77 11.86
C GLN A 16 -9.66 6.23 11.65
N ILE A 17 -10.19 7.19 12.43
CA ILE A 17 -9.98 8.64 12.20
C ILE A 17 -9.36 9.35 13.42
N ASN A 18 -9.74 8.99 14.64
CA ASN A 18 -9.25 9.64 15.85
C ASN A 18 -8.74 8.59 16.85
N TYR A 19 -7.41 8.49 16.96
CA TYR A 19 -6.71 7.53 17.83
C TYR A 19 -6.06 8.23 19.05
N THR A 20 -6.54 9.41 19.43
CA THR A 20 -6.00 10.12 20.61
C THR A 20 -6.37 9.42 21.92
N LEU A 21 -5.53 9.59 22.95
CA LEU A 21 -5.78 9.03 24.29
C LEU A 21 -7.01 9.62 24.95
N THR A 22 -7.30 10.90 24.68
CA THR A 22 -8.53 11.58 25.12
C THR A 22 -9.75 10.93 24.49
N ASN A 23 -9.72 10.70 23.17
CA ASN A 23 -10.83 10.04 22.49
C ASN A 23 -11.02 8.61 23.01
N PHE A 24 -9.95 7.87 23.31
CA PHE A 24 -10.09 6.55 23.92
C PHE A 24 -10.71 6.62 25.32
N ALA A 25 -10.26 7.55 26.16
CA ALA A 25 -10.81 7.78 27.49
C ALA A 25 -12.32 8.09 27.47
N ASP A 26 -12.74 8.93 26.51
CA ASP A 26 -14.15 9.29 26.33
C ASP A 26 -15.02 8.10 25.91
N HIS A 27 -14.47 7.12 25.18
CA HIS A 27 -15.19 5.93 24.73
C HIS A 27 -15.35 4.88 25.83
N ILE A 28 -14.32 4.65 26.64
CA ILE A 28 -14.37 3.63 27.70
C ILE A 28 -14.99 4.16 28.99
N GLN A 29 -14.94 5.49 29.23
CA GLN A 29 -15.48 6.23 30.39
C GLN A 29 -14.98 5.79 31.78
N GLU A 30 -14.34 4.63 31.89
CA GLU A 30 -13.82 4.05 33.12
C GLU A 30 -12.42 4.56 33.50
N PHE A 31 -11.66 5.09 32.54
CA PHE A 31 -10.29 5.53 32.75
C PHE A 31 -10.03 6.90 32.14
N SER A 32 -9.24 7.73 32.84
CA SER A 32 -8.78 9.02 32.32
C SER A 32 -7.68 8.84 31.27
N HIS A 33 -7.52 9.82 30.38
CA HIS A 33 -6.43 9.84 29.40
C HIS A 33 -5.04 9.80 30.04
N ASP A 34 -4.86 10.38 31.23
CA ASP A 34 -3.61 10.31 31.99
C ASP A 34 -3.31 8.89 32.49
N THR A 35 -4.35 8.15 32.89
CA THR A 35 -4.23 6.74 33.29
C THR A 35 -3.79 5.88 32.11
N ILE A 36 -4.41 6.09 30.94
CA ILE A 36 -4.03 5.42 29.69
C ILE A 36 -2.60 5.77 29.31
N ASN A 37 -2.23 7.05 29.36
CA ASN A 37 -0.89 7.51 28.99
C ASN A 37 0.17 6.85 29.88
N ARG A 38 -0.05 6.79 31.20
CA ARG A 38 0.87 6.11 32.12
C ARG A 38 0.98 4.62 31.82
N TYR A 39 -0.12 3.97 31.47
CA TYR A 39 -0.14 2.56 31.09
C TYR A 39 0.69 2.30 29.82
N LEU A 40 0.47 3.08 28.75
CA LEU A 40 1.21 2.92 27.49
C LEU A 40 2.71 3.22 27.64
N ASN A 41 3.09 4.12 28.56
CA ASN A 41 4.48 4.41 28.86
C ASN A 41 5.11 3.45 29.88
N SER A 42 4.35 2.48 30.43
CA SER A 42 4.86 1.56 31.45
C SER A 42 5.59 0.35 30.89
N GLU A 43 5.33 -0.01 29.62
CA GLU A 43 5.97 -1.14 28.94
C GLU A 43 6.53 -0.68 27.59
N ASP A 44 7.85 -0.84 27.40
CA ASP A 44 8.49 -0.68 26.09
C ASP A 44 8.17 -1.91 25.22
N LEU A 45 7.04 -1.86 24.51
CA LEU A 45 6.73 -2.83 23.47
C LEU A 45 7.64 -2.59 22.26
N THR A 46 8.81 -3.23 22.28
CA THR A 46 9.71 -3.21 21.12
C THR A 46 9.12 -4.02 19.97
N SER A 47 9.51 -3.67 18.74
CA SER A 47 9.18 -4.45 17.55
C SER A 47 9.65 -5.91 17.66
N GLU A 48 10.74 -6.14 18.39
CA GLU A 48 11.28 -7.47 18.69
C GLU A 48 10.35 -8.27 19.62
N LEU A 49 9.85 -7.68 20.70
CA LEU A 49 8.91 -8.34 21.61
C LEU A 49 7.57 -8.66 20.93
N LEU A 50 7.07 -7.74 20.08
CA LEU A 50 5.90 -8.00 19.26
C LEU A 50 6.16 -9.19 18.33
N TRP A 51 7.31 -9.21 17.65
CA TRP A 51 7.71 -10.29 16.75
C TRP A 51 7.78 -11.64 17.45
N GLU A 52 8.42 -11.73 18.62
CA GLU A 52 8.49 -12.98 19.41
C GLU A 52 7.10 -13.54 19.72
N LYS A 53 6.15 -12.68 20.08
CA LYS A 53 4.78 -13.07 20.41
C LYS A 53 3.99 -13.55 19.20
N VAL A 54 4.15 -12.91 18.04
CA VAL A 54 3.34 -13.24 16.85
C VAL A 54 3.98 -14.31 15.96
N ARG A 55 5.30 -14.50 16.01
CA ARG A 55 5.99 -15.39 15.04
C ARG A 55 5.51 -16.83 15.09
N SER A 56 5.07 -17.32 16.25
CA SER A 56 4.59 -18.71 16.40
C SER A 56 3.22 -18.94 15.75
N GLY A 57 2.38 -17.91 15.68
CA GLY A 57 1.07 -17.96 15.01
C GLY A 57 1.13 -17.61 13.52
N LEU A 58 2.26 -17.09 13.06
CA LEU A 58 2.51 -16.80 11.66
C LEU A 58 3.13 -18.07 11.03
N GLU A 59 2.28 -18.93 10.45
CA GLU A 59 2.72 -20.09 9.66
C GLU A 59 3.85 -19.67 8.69
N ASN A 60 4.90 -20.51 8.56
CA ASN A 60 6.15 -20.48 7.75
C ASN A 60 6.16 -19.72 6.39
N HIS A 61 5.62 -18.52 6.34
CA HIS A 61 5.41 -17.69 5.15
C HIS A 61 5.90 -16.26 5.37
N LEU A 62 6.52 -16.00 6.52
CA LEU A 62 7.19 -14.75 6.78
C LEU A 62 8.56 -14.77 6.14
N TYR A 63 8.88 -13.65 5.50
CA TYR A 63 10.17 -13.27 4.94
C TYR A 63 11.36 -13.87 5.71
N ASP A 64 11.96 -14.92 5.15
CA ASP A 64 13.18 -15.57 5.64
C ASP A 64 14.27 -15.46 4.55
N PRO A 65 14.84 -14.26 4.34
CA PRO A 65 15.77 -14.01 3.25
C PRO A 65 17.05 -14.86 3.36
N ASP A 66 17.39 -15.34 4.55
CA ASP A 66 18.57 -16.14 4.83
C ASP A 66 18.32 -17.64 4.63
N GLY A 67 17.06 -18.09 4.65
CA GLY A 67 16.67 -19.50 4.56
C GLY A 67 16.11 -19.94 3.19
N ASP A 68 15.44 -19.05 2.44
CA ASP A 68 14.74 -19.44 1.20
C ASP A 68 15.22 -18.77 -0.10
N GLY A 69 16.11 -17.78 0.00
CA GLY A 69 16.64 -17.04 -1.14
C GLY A 69 15.62 -16.19 -1.90
N LYS A 70 14.42 -15.96 -1.33
CA LYS A 70 13.35 -15.18 -1.94
C LYS A 70 13.47 -13.70 -1.58
N THR A 71 13.14 -12.84 -2.55
CA THR A 71 13.03 -11.41 -2.29
C THR A 71 11.67 -11.08 -1.67
N LYS A 72 11.54 -9.90 -1.04
CA LYS A 72 10.23 -9.39 -0.57
C LYS A 72 9.15 -9.40 -1.66
N LEU A 73 9.54 -9.15 -2.91
CA LEU A 73 8.62 -9.20 -4.05
C LEU A 73 8.14 -10.62 -4.34
N ASP A 74 9.01 -11.62 -4.18
CA ASP A 74 8.65 -13.02 -4.38
C ASP A 74 7.68 -13.49 -3.28
N HIS A 75 7.91 -13.11 -2.02
CA HIS A 75 6.96 -13.41 -0.94
C HIS A 75 5.58 -12.79 -1.17
N VAL A 76 5.52 -11.52 -1.60
CA VAL A 76 4.22 -10.89 -1.90
C VAL A 76 3.54 -11.58 -3.09
N ALA A 77 4.31 -11.99 -4.10
CA ALA A 77 3.76 -12.77 -5.22
C ALA A 77 3.19 -14.12 -4.74
N ASP A 78 3.88 -14.82 -3.85
CA ASP A 78 3.42 -16.09 -3.27
C ASP A 78 2.15 -15.89 -2.42
N MET A 79 2.11 -14.85 -1.58
CA MET A 79 0.93 -14.52 -0.79
C MET A 79 -0.29 -14.21 -1.66
N LEU A 80 -0.10 -13.47 -2.77
CA LEU A 80 -1.19 -13.20 -3.72
C LEU A 80 -1.63 -14.46 -4.47
N ASN A 81 -0.68 -15.32 -4.88
CA ASN A 81 -0.98 -16.62 -5.46
C ASN A 81 -1.82 -17.47 -4.50
N ASP A 82 -1.42 -17.57 -3.25
CA ASP A 82 -2.15 -18.32 -2.23
C ASP A 82 -3.53 -17.74 -1.98
N ALA A 83 -3.68 -16.41 -1.94
CA ALA A 83 -4.97 -15.76 -1.81
C ALA A 83 -5.93 -16.19 -2.94
N ILE A 84 -5.45 -16.23 -4.19
CA ILE A 84 -6.26 -16.56 -5.37
C ILE A 84 -6.52 -18.07 -5.49
N PHE A 85 -5.46 -18.89 -5.46
CA PHE A 85 -5.53 -20.28 -5.87
C PHE A 85 -5.75 -21.26 -4.72
N LYS A 86 -5.19 -20.96 -3.53
CA LYS A 86 -5.31 -21.83 -2.35
C LYS A 86 -6.52 -21.43 -1.50
N LYS A 87 -6.61 -20.16 -1.12
CA LYS A 87 -7.67 -19.62 -0.25
C LYS A 87 -8.94 -19.22 -1.02
N LYS A 88 -8.86 -19.10 -2.35
CA LYS A 88 -9.98 -18.73 -3.23
C LYS A 88 -10.69 -17.44 -2.79
N ILE A 89 -9.92 -16.47 -2.30
CA ILE A 89 -10.44 -15.18 -1.87
C ILE A 89 -10.89 -14.41 -3.12
N LEU A 90 -12.13 -13.95 -3.12
CA LEU A 90 -12.69 -13.18 -4.22
C LEU A 90 -12.34 -11.71 -4.06
N PHE A 91 -11.52 -11.20 -4.97
CA PHE A 91 -11.19 -9.79 -5.09
C PHE A 91 -10.95 -9.43 -6.56
N SER A 92 -11.25 -8.19 -6.93
CA SER A 92 -11.03 -7.65 -8.28
C SER A 92 -9.83 -6.71 -8.36
N GLN A 93 -9.48 -6.08 -7.23
CA GLN A 93 -8.53 -4.99 -7.16
C GLN A 93 -7.43 -5.25 -6.14
N VAL A 94 -6.22 -4.78 -6.43
CA VAL A 94 -5.06 -4.84 -5.54
C VAL A 94 -4.50 -3.43 -5.34
N LEU A 95 -4.60 -2.92 -4.10
CA LEU A 95 -3.96 -1.67 -3.70
C LEU A 95 -2.55 -1.97 -3.19
N MET A 96 -1.55 -1.27 -3.72
CA MET A 96 -0.15 -1.53 -3.41
C MET A 96 0.53 -0.27 -2.89
N ASP A 97 1.49 -0.44 -1.98
CA ASP A 97 2.43 0.63 -1.63
C ASP A 97 3.46 0.87 -2.76
N SER A 98 4.03 2.07 -2.79
CA SER A 98 5.08 2.48 -3.74
C SER A 98 6.32 1.58 -3.75
N TRP A 99 6.64 0.90 -2.63
CA TRP A 99 7.72 -0.08 -2.55
C TRP A 99 7.47 -1.29 -3.44
N TYR A 100 6.20 -1.62 -3.69
CA TYR A 100 5.77 -2.74 -4.52
C TYR A 100 5.51 -2.34 -5.97
N ALA A 101 5.84 -1.11 -6.37
CA ALA A 101 5.79 -0.61 -7.76
C ALA A 101 6.88 -1.24 -8.65
N ALA A 102 6.88 -2.57 -8.70
CA ALA A 102 7.82 -3.40 -9.42
C ALA A 102 7.13 -4.07 -10.62
N GLN A 103 7.84 -4.12 -11.73
CA GLN A 103 7.30 -4.55 -13.03
C GLN A 103 6.82 -6.00 -12.99
N LYS A 104 7.59 -6.88 -12.34
CA LYS A 104 7.27 -8.30 -12.18
C LYS A 104 5.93 -8.47 -11.46
N LEU A 105 5.71 -7.76 -10.35
CA LEU A 105 4.49 -7.85 -9.55
C LEU A 105 3.28 -7.24 -10.27
N MET A 106 3.42 -6.03 -10.82
CA MET A 106 2.35 -5.38 -11.58
C MET A 106 1.91 -6.24 -12.78
N SER A 107 2.87 -6.85 -13.48
CA SER A 107 2.57 -7.74 -14.62
C SER A 107 1.91 -9.03 -14.20
N LEU A 108 2.27 -9.56 -13.02
CA LEU A 108 1.66 -10.76 -12.47
C LEU A 108 0.18 -10.52 -12.15
N ILE A 109 -0.14 -9.41 -11.47
CA ILE A 109 -1.51 -9.01 -11.14
C ILE A 109 -2.35 -8.81 -12.41
N ASP A 110 -1.77 -8.13 -13.40
CA ASP A 110 -2.43 -7.90 -14.69
C ASP A 110 -2.68 -9.21 -15.46
N ASN A 111 -1.75 -10.17 -15.43
CA ASN A 111 -1.92 -11.47 -16.07
C ASN A 111 -3.02 -12.32 -15.42
N TRP A 112 -3.36 -12.07 -14.16
CA TRP A 112 -4.51 -12.69 -13.49
C TRP A 112 -5.84 -12.00 -13.77
N GLY A 113 -5.85 -10.97 -14.62
CA GLY A 113 -7.04 -10.18 -14.93
C GLY A 113 -7.54 -9.35 -13.74
N LYS A 114 -6.64 -9.01 -12.80
CA LYS A 114 -6.94 -8.14 -11.66
C LYS A 114 -6.51 -6.70 -11.98
N ILE A 115 -7.22 -5.75 -11.39
CA ILE A 115 -6.85 -4.34 -11.47
C ILE A 115 -5.88 -4.03 -10.32
N TYR A 116 -4.84 -3.25 -10.56
CA TYR A 116 -4.00 -2.71 -9.49
C TYR A 116 -4.07 -1.18 -9.44
N TYR A 117 -3.83 -0.64 -8.26
CA TYR A 117 -3.48 0.77 -8.08
C TYR A 117 -2.18 0.83 -7.27
N VAL A 118 -1.21 1.59 -7.78
CA VAL A 118 0.10 1.69 -7.14
C VAL A 118 0.68 3.10 -7.25
N PRO A 119 1.12 3.70 -6.15
CA PRO A 119 1.86 4.96 -6.21
C PRO A 119 3.21 4.76 -6.90
N LEU A 120 3.52 5.65 -7.84
CA LEU A 120 4.83 5.73 -8.49
C LEU A 120 5.63 6.90 -7.92
N LYS A 121 6.92 6.66 -7.71
CA LYS A 121 7.87 7.71 -7.32
C LYS A 121 8.07 8.71 -8.46
N LYS A 122 8.23 9.98 -8.12
CA LYS A 122 8.41 11.11 -9.06
C LYS A 122 9.53 10.92 -10.10
N ASN A 123 10.61 10.25 -9.69
CA ASN A 123 11.76 9.95 -10.51
C ASN A 123 11.60 8.69 -11.39
N ARG A 124 10.44 8.02 -11.35
CA ARG A 124 10.18 6.86 -12.21
C ARG A 124 10.18 7.33 -13.66
N LEU A 125 10.95 6.64 -14.51
CA LEU A 125 11.05 6.95 -15.93
C LEU A 125 9.86 6.37 -16.69
N VAL A 126 9.17 7.23 -17.45
CA VAL A 126 7.96 6.91 -18.21
C VAL A 126 7.97 7.62 -19.57
N ASP A 127 7.19 7.11 -20.51
CA ASP A 127 6.92 7.72 -21.81
C ASP A 127 5.41 7.92 -21.96
N ASP A 128 4.99 9.15 -22.21
CA ASP A 128 3.61 9.56 -22.45
C ASP A 128 3.33 9.93 -23.92
N THR A 129 4.31 9.71 -24.80
CA THR A 129 4.23 10.10 -26.22
C THR A 129 4.02 8.93 -27.17
N GLY A 130 3.99 7.70 -26.64
CA GLY A 130 3.82 6.49 -27.43
C GLY A 130 5.05 6.14 -28.26
N GLY A 131 6.25 6.44 -27.75
CA GLY A 131 7.54 6.09 -28.34
C GLY A 131 8.18 7.17 -29.20
N GLN A 132 7.62 8.39 -29.24
CA GLN A 132 8.18 9.50 -30.00
C GLN A 132 9.38 10.13 -29.28
N ASN A 133 9.28 10.26 -27.96
CA ASN A 133 10.30 10.83 -27.10
C ASN A 133 10.97 9.77 -26.23
N LYS A 134 12.15 10.12 -25.68
CA LYS A 134 12.80 9.29 -24.67
C LYS A 134 12.01 9.29 -23.36
N TYR A 135 12.15 8.22 -22.59
CA TYR A 135 11.60 8.15 -21.25
C TYR A 135 12.11 9.30 -20.38
N GLN A 136 11.19 9.92 -19.64
CA GLN A 136 11.43 11.04 -18.74
C GLN A 136 10.86 10.76 -17.34
N PRO A 137 11.39 11.39 -16.28
CA PRO A 137 10.80 11.33 -14.94
C PRO A 137 9.34 11.79 -14.93
N ILE A 138 8.49 11.15 -14.11
CA ILE A 138 7.07 11.53 -13.95
C ILE A 138 6.91 13.02 -13.57
N GLU A 139 7.81 13.57 -12.76
CA GLU A 139 7.73 14.99 -12.36
C GLU A 139 7.96 15.99 -13.50
N GLN A 140 8.50 15.54 -14.64
CA GLN A 140 8.72 16.37 -15.83
C GLN A 140 7.55 16.30 -16.81
N LEU A 141 6.54 15.48 -16.54
CA LEU A 141 5.35 15.40 -17.39
C LEU A 141 4.54 16.71 -17.32
N THR A 142 4.16 17.21 -18.50
CA THR A 142 3.14 18.25 -18.63
C THR A 142 1.75 17.64 -18.53
N TRP A 143 0.75 18.38 -18.03
CA TRP A 143 -0.61 17.85 -17.88
C TRP A 143 -1.61 18.87 -18.43
N SER A 144 -2.42 18.46 -19.39
CA SER A 144 -3.61 19.21 -19.81
C SER A 144 -4.74 19.09 -18.79
N GLU A 145 -5.74 19.97 -18.86
CA GLU A 145 -6.93 19.91 -18.01
C GLU A 145 -7.66 18.56 -18.16
N LEU A 146 -7.80 18.08 -19.39
CA LEU A 146 -8.39 16.77 -19.69
C LEU A 146 -7.62 15.62 -19.03
N GLU A 147 -6.29 15.66 -19.05
CA GLU A 147 -5.46 14.62 -18.45
C GLU A 147 -5.46 14.66 -16.91
N GLN A 148 -5.76 15.81 -16.31
CA GLN A 148 -5.93 15.90 -14.86
C GLN A 148 -7.21 15.17 -14.41
N GLU A 149 -8.27 15.21 -15.21
CA GLU A 149 -9.52 14.50 -14.94
C GLU A 149 -9.45 13.03 -15.37
N GLN A 150 -9.00 12.76 -16.59
CA GLN A 150 -9.09 11.41 -17.16
C GLN A 150 -7.88 10.53 -16.82
N GLY A 151 -6.78 11.12 -16.36
CA GLY A 151 -5.50 10.44 -16.24
C GLY A 151 -4.77 10.34 -17.58
N LYS A 152 -3.46 10.21 -17.50
CA LYS A 152 -2.54 10.17 -18.64
C LYS A 152 -2.14 8.73 -18.97
N LEU A 153 -2.19 8.34 -20.23
CA LEU A 153 -1.73 7.03 -20.66
C LEU A 153 -0.19 7.04 -20.80
N ILE A 154 0.50 6.17 -20.07
CA ILE A 154 1.97 6.12 -20.05
C ILE A 154 2.50 4.70 -20.29
N LYS A 155 3.75 4.60 -20.75
CA LYS A 155 4.57 3.38 -20.73
C LYS A 155 5.66 3.55 -19.68
N ILE A 156 5.74 2.64 -18.71
CA ILE A 156 6.83 2.65 -17.71
C ILE A 156 8.10 2.08 -18.35
N ASN A 157 9.26 2.70 -18.11
CA ASN A 157 10.53 2.22 -18.67
C ASN A 157 10.82 0.79 -18.21
N LYS A 158 11.20 -0.10 -19.15
CA LYS A 158 11.41 -1.56 -18.96
C LYS A 158 10.15 -2.38 -18.64
N PHE A 159 8.96 -1.78 -18.65
CA PHE A 159 7.73 -2.52 -18.43
C PHE A 159 7.48 -3.49 -19.59
N PRO A 160 7.00 -4.72 -19.33
CA PRO A 160 6.96 -5.75 -20.36
C PRO A 160 5.98 -5.42 -21.49
N ARG A 161 6.36 -5.83 -22.71
CA ARG A 161 5.59 -5.68 -23.96
C ARG A 161 5.27 -4.20 -24.26
N ASP A 162 4.13 -3.95 -24.88
CA ASP A 162 3.54 -2.62 -25.10
C ASP A 162 2.45 -2.30 -24.06
N LYS A 163 2.54 -2.91 -22.87
CA LYS A 163 1.59 -2.62 -21.80
C LYS A 163 1.77 -1.17 -21.35
N LYS A 164 0.70 -0.40 -21.52
CA LYS A 164 0.55 0.96 -21.00
C LYS A 164 -0.31 0.92 -19.74
N VAL A 165 -0.13 1.92 -18.90
CA VAL A 165 -0.91 2.10 -17.66
C VAL A 165 -1.48 3.51 -17.66
N LYS A 166 -2.57 3.70 -16.93
CA LYS A 166 -3.12 5.03 -16.69
C LYS A 166 -2.49 5.63 -15.45
N LEU A 167 -1.98 6.84 -15.56
CA LEU A 167 -1.34 7.59 -14.48
C LEU A 167 -2.23 8.76 -14.08
N PHE A 168 -2.52 8.85 -12.79
CA PHE A 168 -3.26 9.95 -12.18
C PHE A 168 -2.34 10.79 -11.33
N ARG A 169 -2.55 12.11 -11.36
CA ARG A 169 -1.88 13.06 -10.48
C ARG A 169 -2.88 13.50 -9.40
N VAL A 170 -2.67 13.05 -8.17
CA VAL A 170 -3.57 13.29 -7.03
C VAL A 170 -2.93 14.29 -6.08
N THR A 171 -3.58 15.44 -5.88
CA THR A 171 -3.15 16.44 -4.90
C THR A 171 -3.79 16.14 -3.55
N VAL A 172 -3.02 15.59 -2.62
CA VAL A 172 -3.47 15.18 -1.27
C VAL A 172 -3.49 16.37 -0.30
N SER A 173 -2.57 17.32 -0.48
CA SER A 173 -2.53 18.59 0.25
C SER A 173 -1.75 19.63 -0.56
N ALA A 174 -1.70 20.89 -0.10
CA ALA A 174 -0.96 21.96 -0.76
C ALA A 174 0.51 21.58 -1.10
N ASN A 175 1.11 20.66 -0.34
CA ASN A 175 2.52 20.27 -0.50
C ASN A 175 2.73 18.79 -0.88
N ARG A 176 1.65 17.99 -1.04
CA ARG A 176 1.75 16.55 -1.32
C ARG A 176 0.97 16.21 -2.59
N THR A 177 1.72 15.89 -3.65
CA THR A 177 1.20 15.30 -4.88
C THR A 177 1.67 13.86 -4.97
N GLU A 178 0.72 12.95 -5.19
CA GLU A 178 0.97 11.55 -5.48
C GLU A 178 0.66 11.22 -6.94
N TYR A 179 1.34 10.21 -7.45
CA TYR A 179 1.15 9.74 -8.82
C TYR A 179 0.71 8.28 -8.75
N ILE A 180 -0.55 8.00 -9.06
CA ILE A 180 -1.14 6.66 -8.93
C ILE A 180 -1.24 6.03 -10.32
N ALA A 181 -0.64 4.87 -10.50
CA ALA A 181 -0.73 4.11 -11.74
C ALA A 181 -1.71 2.93 -11.59
N THR A 182 -2.48 2.68 -12.65
CA THR A 182 -3.40 1.54 -12.75
C THR A 182 -3.39 0.92 -14.15
N ASN A 183 -3.62 -0.39 -14.23
CA ASN A 183 -3.91 -1.08 -15.49
C ASN A 183 -5.37 -0.92 -15.96
N ASP A 184 -6.24 -0.28 -15.17
CA ASP A 184 -7.57 0.11 -15.63
C ASP A 184 -7.48 1.34 -16.55
N LEU A 185 -7.56 1.10 -17.86
CA LEU A 185 -7.45 2.15 -18.87
C LEU A 185 -8.72 2.99 -19.02
N ILE A 186 -9.87 2.50 -18.52
CA ILE A 186 -11.17 3.20 -18.61
C ILE A 186 -11.46 4.04 -17.37
N GLN A 187 -10.67 3.91 -16.30
CA GLN A 187 -10.78 4.74 -15.08
C GLN A 187 -10.66 6.25 -15.39
N PHE A 188 -11.40 7.08 -14.66
CA PHE A 188 -11.27 8.55 -14.62
C PHE A 188 -11.33 9.04 -13.17
N MET A 189 -10.85 10.27 -12.91
CA MET A 189 -11.04 10.94 -11.62
C MET A 189 -12.50 11.36 -11.50
N ASN A 190 -13.17 10.96 -10.42
CA ASN A 190 -14.49 11.48 -10.04
C ASN A 190 -14.34 12.78 -9.25
#